data_AF-A0A8T3N1Q4-F1
#
_entry.id   AF-A0A8T3N1Q4-F1
#
_cell.length_a   1.000
_cell.length_b   1.000
_cell.length_c   1.000
_cell.angle_alpha   90.00
_cell.angle_beta   90.00
_cell.angle_gamma   90.00
#
_symmetry.space_group_name_H-M   'P 1'
#
loop_
_entity.id
_entity.type
_entity.pdbx_description
1 polymer ?
#
loop_
_entity_poly.entity_id
_entity_poly.type
_entity_poly.pdbx_seq_one_letter_code
_entity_poly.pdbx_strand_id
1 'polypeptide(L)'
;QEARAFVAFEDALRGFDFAPNRGSVFSAHQMGSVRMGADVRGHPCDPEGRVRTRDGALIGGLYVGDGSLFPTGIGVNPMITIMALARRVARTVVAEGRPAG
;
A
#
# COMPACT_ATOMS: atom_id res chain seq x y z
N GLN A 1 -29.67 20.22 9.29
CA GLN A 1 -28.49 20.68 10.04
C GLN A 1 -27.21 20.07 9.46
N GLU A 2 -27.18 18.75 9.26
CA GLU A 2 -26.05 18.03 8.61
C GLU A 2 -25.70 18.55 7.21
N ALA A 3 -26.68 18.79 6.34
CA ALA A 3 -26.40 19.32 5.00
C ALA A 3 -25.65 20.67 5.00
N ARG A 4 -25.98 21.57 5.94
CA ARG A 4 -25.27 22.86 6.09
C ARG A 4 -23.86 22.67 6.67
N ALA A 5 -23.71 21.75 7.62
CA ALA A 5 -22.40 21.41 8.19
C ALA A 5 -21.48 20.75 7.13
N PHE A 6 -22.04 19.90 6.27
CA PHE A 6 -21.31 19.27 5.17
C PHE A 6 -20.83 20.31 4.14
N VAL A 7 -21.68 21.25 3.73
CA VAL A 7 -21.28 22.36 2.82
C VAL A 7 -20.17 23.21 3.45
N ALA A 8 -20.31 23.59 4.72
CA ALA A 8 -19.26 24.36 5.42
C ALA A 8 -17.93 23.58 5.50
N PHE A 9 -17.98 22.26 5.68
CA PHE A 9 -16.82 21.39 5.65
C PHE A 9 -16.19 21.34 4.25
N GLU A 10 -16.99 21.19 3.19
CA GLU A 10 -16.49 21.24 1.81
C GLU A 10 -15.84 22.58 1.47
N ASP A 11 -16.43 23.71 1.90
CA ASP A 11 -15.86 25.04 1.70
C ASP A 11 -14.51 25.18 2.42
N ALA A 12 -14.40 24.66 3.64
CA ALA A 12 -13.14 24.63 4.40
C ALA A 12 -12.08 23.75 3.71
N LEU A 13 -12.46 22.58 3.20
CA LEU A 13 -11.56 21.71 2.44
C LEU A 13 -11.06 22.37 1.16
N ARG A 14 -11.95 23.07 0.42
CA ARG A 14 -11.59 23.78 -0.81
C ARG A 14 -10.64 24.96 -0.55
N GLY A 15 -10.74 25.58 0.62
CA GLY A 15 -9.85 26.67 1.05
C GLY A 15 -8.51 26.22 1.63
N PHE A 16 -8.31 24.92 1.88
CA PHE A 16 -7.08 24.41 2.48
C PHE A 16 -5.96 24.22 1.44
N ASP A 17 -4.77 24.74 1.75
CA ASP A 17 -3.57 24.55 0.92
C ASP A 17 -2.91 23.21 1.24
N PHE A 18 -3.02 22.25 0.31
CA PHE A 18 -2.40 20.92 0.42
C PHE A 18 -0.93 20.88 -0.05
N ALA A 19 -0.29 22.02 -0.33
CA ALA A 19 1.14 22.03 -0.65
C ALA A 19 1.98 21.53 0.54
N PRO A 20 3.20 21.00 0.28
CA PRO A 20 4.06 20.47 1.34
C PRO A 20 4.27 21.48 2.48
N ASN A 21 4.18 21.00 3.72
CA ASN A 21 4.39 21.77 4.95
C ASN A 21 3.39 22.92 5.21
N ARG A 22 2.17 22.86 4.65
CA ARG A 22 1.12 23.89 4.85
C ARG A 22 0.05 23.52 5.87
N GLY A 23 0.03 22.28 6.34
CA GLY A 23 -0.77 21.83 7.47
C GLY A 23 -0.61 20.33 7.72
N SER A 24 -1.25 19.81 8.76
CA SER A 24 -1.15 18.41 9.14
C SER A 24 -2.26 17.59 8.47
N VAL A 25 -1.86 16.63 7.63
CA VAL A 25 -2.74 15.58 7.11
C VAL A 25 -2.42 14.30 7.88
N PHE A 26 -3.43 13.71 8.52
CA PHE A 26 -3.27 12.49 9.31
C PHE A 26 -4.16 11.37 8.76
N SER A 27 -3.59 10.17 8.70
CA SER A 27 -4.36 8.94 8.54
C SER A 27 -3.64 7.82 9.26
N ALA A 28 -4.40 7.00 9.99
CA ALA A 28 -3.92 5.78 10.63
C ALA A 28 -3.78 4.60 9.64
N HIS A 29 -4.25 4.75 8.40
CA HIS A 29 -4.27 3.70 7.38
C HIS A 29 -3.39 4.10 6.19
N GLN A 30 -2.09 4.25 6.43
CA GLN A 30 -1.12 4.43 5.35
C GLN A 30 -0.92 3.11 4.60
N MET A 31 -1.02 3.17 3.27
CA MET A 31 -1.02 1.99 2.41
C MET A 31 -0.34 2.33 1.08
N GLY A 32 0.20 1.33 0.39
CA GLY A 32 0.64 1.48 -1.00
C GLY A 32 1.94 2.24 -1.22
N SER A 33 2.84 2.21 -0.24
CA SER A 33 4.23 2.70 -0.33
C SER A 33 5.13 1.77 -1.16
N VAL A 34 4.81 0.48 -1.24
CA VAL A 34 5.54 -0.54 -2.01
C VAL A 34 4.54 -1.42 -2.77
N ARG A 35 3.82 -0.78 -3.70
CA ARG A 35 2.66 -1.37 -4.38
C ARG A 35 3.02 -2.68 -5.07
N MET A 36 2.19 -3.69 -4.88
CA MET A 36 2.28 -4.94 -5.63
C MET A 36 1.52 -4.83 -6.95
N GLY A 37 2.02 -5.49 -7.99
CA GLY A 37 1.34 -5.57 -9.28
C GLY A 37 2.23 -6.11 -10.40
N ALA A 38 1.65 -6.21 -11.60
CA ALA A 38 2.33 -6.82 -12.75
C ALA A 38 3.24 -5.84 -13.51
N ASP A 39 2.94 -4.54 -13.50
CA ASP A 39 3.74 -3.53 -14.21
C ASP A 39 4.94 -3.06 -13.37
N VAL A 40 6.15 -3.40 -13.82
CA VAL A 40 7.42 -3.00 -13.19
C VAL A 40 7.56 -1.48 -13.05
N ARG A 41 6.97 -0.69 -13.96
CA ARG A 41 7.10 0.78 -13.93
C ARG A 41 6.37 1.41 -12.75
N GLY A 42 5.31 0.77 -12.24
CA GLY A 42 4.45 1.28 -11.19
C GLY A 42 4.38 0.42 -9.93
N HIS A 43 4.91 -0.81 -9.96
CA HIS A 43 4.82 -1.78 -8.88
C HIS A 43 6.22 -2.27 -8.48
N PRO A 44 6.80 -1.70 -7.41
CA PRO A 44 8.07 -2.16 -6.87
C PRO A 44 8.02 -3.60 -6.34
N CYS A 45 6.83 -4.12 -6.03
CA CYS A 45 6.62 -5.53 -5.69
C CYS A 45 5.85 -6.26 -6.77
N ASP A 46 6.19 -7.54 -7.01
CA ASP A 46 5.36 -8.43 -7.83
C ASP A 46 4.10 -8.91 -7.07
N PRO A 47 3.14 -9.58 -7.74
CA PRO A 47 1.91 -10.09 -7.11
C PRO A 47 2.13 -11.20 -6.04
N GLU A 48 3.36 -11.68 -5.87
CA GLU A 48 3.75 -12.65 -4.86
C GLU A 48 4.49 -12.00 -3.67
N GLY A 49 4.67 -10.68 -3.70
CA GLY A 49 5.27 -9.88 -2.63
C GLY A 49 6.79 -9.75 -2.73
N ARG A 50 7.41 -10.17 -3.83
CA ARG A 50 8.87 -10.06 -4.03
C ARG A 50 9.23 -8.67 -4.48
N VAL A 51 10.34 -8.14 -3.97
CA VAL A 51 10.82 -6.80 -4.35
C VAL A 51 11.57 -6.84 -5.67
N ARG A 52 11.33 -5.84 -6.52
CA ARG A 52 12.01 -5.63 -7.79
C ARG A 52 13.04 -4.50 -7.70
N THR A 53 14.11 -4.64 -8.47
CA THR A 53 14.97 -3.52 -8.85
C THR A 53 14.27 -2.61 -9.86
N ARG A 54 14.85 -1.44 -10.15
CA ARG A 54 14.27 -0.47 -11.10
C ARG A 54 14.16 -1.00 -12.53
N ASP A 55 15.04 -1.90 -12.93
CA ASP A 55 15.05 -2.61 -14.21
C ASP A 55 14.18 -3.89 -14.20
N GLY A 56 13.55 -4.22 -13.07
CA GLY A 56 12.53 -5.26 -12.97
C GLY A 56 13.01 -6.63 -12.50
N ALA A 57 14.30 -6.80 -12.23
CA ALA A 57 14.85 -8.02 -11.67
C ALA A 57 14.37 -8.22 -10.23
N LEU A 58 14.15 -9.48 -9.83
CA LEU A 58 13.78 -9.83 -8.46
C LEU A 58 15.00 -9.77 -7.54
N ILE A 59 14.83 -9.17 -6.36
CA ILE A 59 15.83 -9.18 -5.30
C ILE A 59 15.60 -10.46 -4.48
N GLY A 60 16.49 -11.43 -4.65
CA GLY A 60 16.40 -12.73 -3.99
C GLY A 60 16.33 -12.60 -2.46
N GLY A 61 15.35 -13.27 -1.85
CA GLY A 61 15.18 -13.27 -0.39
C GLY A 61 14.54 -12.00 0.20
N LEU A 62 14.14 -11.02 -0.61
CA LEU A 62 13.53 -9.78 -0.14
C LEU A 62 12.04 -9.71 -0.49
N TYR A 63 11.20 -9.56 0.54
CA TYR A 63 9.74 -9.57 0.43
C TYR A 63 9.11 -8.46 1.27
N VAL A 64 7.90 -8.07 0.91
CA VAL A 64 7.04 -7.16 1.69
C VAL A 64 5.76 -7.89 2.05
N GLY A 65 5.29 -7.77 3.29
CA GLY A 65 4.14 -8.54 3.81
C GLY A 65 3.14 -7.71 4.63
N ASP A 66 3.07 -6.41 4.40
CA ASP A 66 2.24 -5.47 5.18
C ASP A 66 1.34 -4.58 4.29
N GLY A 67 0.79 -3.51 4.87
CA GLY A 67 -0.07 -2.53 4.18
C GLY A 67 0.61 -1.78 3.01
N SER A 68 1.93 -1.89 2.87
CA SER A 68 2.65 -1.28 1.76
C SER A 68 2.29 -1.89 0.41
N LEU A 69 1.86 -3.16 0.39
CA LEU A 69 1.54 -3.91 -0.84
C LEU A 69 0.29 -3.43 -1.57
N PHE A 70 -0.62 -2.72 -0.89
CA PHE A 70 -1.87 -2.30 -1.48
C PHE A 70 -1.63 -1.45 -2.75
N PRO A 71 -2.33 -1.71 -3.87
CA PRO A 71 -2.22 -0.87 -5.06
C PRO A 71 -2.72 0.57 -4.81
N THR A 72 -3.67 0.73 -3.89
CA THR A 72 -4.25 2.02 -3.49
C THR A 72 -4.93 1.91 -2.11
N GLY A 73 -5.33 3.04 -1.54
CA GLY A 73 -6.14 3.05 -0.33
C GLY A 73 -7.56 2.51 -0.57
N ILE A 74 -8.05 1.68 0.35
CA ILE A 74 -9.32 0.96 0.19
C ILE A 74 -10.53 1.62 0.87
N GLY A 75 -10.34 2.75 1.56
CA GLY A 75 -11.42 3.50 2.22
C GLY A 75 -12.04 2.85 3.46
N VAL A 76 -11.60 1.65 3.85
CA VAL A 76 -12.06 0.89 5.03
C VAL A 76 -10.88 0.44 5.88
N ASN A 77 -11.15 -0.11 7.06
CA ASN A 77 -10.11 -0.67 7.92
C ASN A 77 -9.36 -1.82 7.19
N PRO A 78 -8.03 -1.71 6.99
CA PRO A 78 -7.27 -2.66 6.18
C PRO A 78 -6.83 -3.92 6.93
N MET A 79 -7.10 -4.06 8.23
CA MET A 79 -6.54 -5.11 9.09
C MET A 79 -6.65 -6.53 8.51
N ILE A 80 -7.87 -6.98 8.15
CA ILE A 80 -8.08 -8.34 7.63
C ILE A 80 -7.33 -8.54 6.31
N THR A 81 -7.34 -7.54 5.45
CA THR A 81 -6.67 -7.58 4.15
C THR A 81 -5.15 -7.61 4.31
N ILE A 82 -4.57 -6.86 5.27
CA ILE A 82 -3.15 -6.93 5.61
C ILE A 82 -2.79 -8.34 6.07
N MET A 83 -3.58 -8.95 6.97
CA MET A 83 -3.32 -10.33 7.42
C MET A 83 -3.41 -11.34 6.27
N ALA A 84 -4.35 -11.17 5.34
CA ALA A 84 -4.47 -12.02 4.17
C ALA A 84 -3.27 -11.88 3.22
N LEU A 85 -2.79 -10.65 2.98
CA LEU A 85 -1.60 -10.37 2.18
C LEU A 85 -0.34 -10.94 2.82
N ALA A 86 -0.13 -10.70 4.12
CA ALA A 86 0.99 -11.25 4.88
C ALA A 86 1.03 -12.78 4.75
N ARG A 87 -0.12 -13.44 4.89
CA ARG A 87 -0.25 -14.90 4.74
C ARG A 87 0.05 -15.37 3.31
N ARG A 88 -0.37 -14.61 2.29
CA ARG A 88 -0.05 -14.92 0.88
C ARG A 88 1.46 -14.88 0.66
N VAL A 89 2.14 -13.82 1.11
CA VAL A 89 3.58 -13.65 0.94
C VAL A 89 4.36 -14.70 1.73
N ALA A 90 3.93 -15.04 2.94
CA ALA A 90 4.53 -16.12 3.71
C ALA A 90 4.53 -17.46 2.96
N ARG A 91 3.49 -17.74 2.15
CA ARG A 91 3.46 -18.94 1.30
C ARG A 91 4.49 -18.88 0.18
N THR A 92 4.71 -17.71 -0.42
CA THR A 92 5.80 -17.48 -1.39
C THR A 92 7.15 -17.80 -0.75
N VAL A 93 7.42 -17.21 0.42
CA VAL A 93 8.67 -17.42 1.17
C VAL A 93 8.89 -18.90 1.48
N VAL A 94 7.86 -19.61 1.95
CA VAL A 94 7.96 -21.05 2.24
C VAL A 94 8.21 -21.87 0.98
N ALA A 95 7.60 -21.52 -0.15
CA ALA A 95 7.81 -22.23 -1.41
C ALA A 95 9.25 -22.08 -1.92
N GLU A 96 9.85 -20.89 -1.77
CA GLU A 96 11.20 -20.57 -2.23
C GLU A 96 12.30 -20.95 -1.24
N GLY A 97 12.00 -21.00 0.04
CA GLY A 97 12.95 -21.37 1.10
C GLY A 97 13.16 -22.89 1.25
N ARG A 98 12.38 -23.73 0.55
CA ARG A 98 12.64 -25.17 0.52
C ARG A 98 13.83 -25.43 -0.41
N PRO A 99 14.92 -26.07 0.05
CA PRO A 99 15.97 -26.50 -0.86
C PRO A 99 15.34 -27.39 -1.95
N ALA A 100 15.74 -27.17 -3.21
CA ALA A 100 15.45 -28.13 -4.26
C ALA A 100 16.07 -29.46 -3.81
N GLY A 101 15.21 -30.44 -3.53
CA GLY A 101 15.63 -31.78 -3.17
C GLY A 101 16.42 -32.45 -4.29
#